data_AF-A0A962ZD81-F1
#
_entry.id   AF-A0A962ZD81-F1
#
_cell.length_a   1.000
_cell.length_b   1.000
_cell.length_c   1.000
_cell.angle_alpha   90.00
_cell.angle_beta   90.00
_cell.angle_gamma   90.00
#
_symmetry.space_group_name_H-M   'P 1'
#
loop_
_entity.id
_entity.type
_entity.pdbx_description
1 polymer ?
#
loop_
_entity_poly.entity_id
_entity_poly.type
_entity_poly.pdbx_seq_one_letter_code
_entity_poly.pdbx_strand_id
1 'polypeptide(L)'
;FENLLVQFAADNQADVIVRGLRAVSDFEYEFQMAANNKRLNPKVETCFLMASETNQFISSRFVKEIDKLGGNVSSFVSPRVLRELARIRAK
;
A
#
# COMPACT_ATOMS: atom_id res chain seq x y z
N PHE A 1 -7.18 11.77 -3.72
CA PHE A 1 -6.94 13.19 -3.46
C PHE A 1 -6.13 13.75 -4.62
N GLU A 2 -6.32 15.02 -4.95
CA GLU A 2 -5.67 15.67 -6.11
C GLU A 2 -4.49 16.58 -5.69
N ASN A 3 -4.14 16.59 -4.41
CA ASN A 3 -3.07 17.39 -3.82
C ASN A 3 -1.94 16.50 -3.24
N LEU A 4 -1.00 17.11 -2.50
CA LEU A 4 0.08 16.37 -1.84
C LEU A 4 -0.48 15.51 -0.69
N LEU A 5 0.05 14.30 -0.51
CA LEU A 5 -0.36 13.40 0.58
C LEU A 5 -0.32 14.07 1.95
N VAL A 6 0.71 14.87 2.20
CA VAL A 6 0.88 15.56 3.48
C VAL A 6 -0.12 16.70 3.69
N GLN A 7 -0.60 17.31 2.60
CA GLN A 7 -1.67 18.29 2.65
C GLN A 7 -3.00 17.59 2.91
N PHE A 8 -3.27 16.49 2.20
CA PHE A 8 -4.44 15.67 2.45
C PHE A 8 -4.50 15.18 3.90
N ALA A 9 -3.37 14.76 4.49
CA ALA A 9 -3.29 14.40 5.90
C ALA A 9 -3.68 15.57 6.82
N ALA A 10 -3.11 16.76 6.58
CA ALA A 10 -3.43 17.96 7.35
C ALA A 10 -4.91 18.39 7.21
N ASP A 11 -5.48 18.31 6.01
CA ASP A 11 -6.89 18.63 5.74
C ASP A 11 -7.84 17.70 6.51
N ASN A 12 -7.40 16.46 6.78
CA ASN A 12 -8.12 15.47 7.57
C ASN A 12 -7.75 15.47 9.06
N GLN A 13 -6.99 16.47 9.52
CA GLN A 13 -6.50 16.55 10.91
C GLN A 13 -5.71 15.31 11.34
N ALA A 14 -5.00 14.67 10.40
CA ALA A 14 -4.18 13.50 10.66
C ALA A 14 -2.74 13.93 10.95
N ASP A 15 -2.23 13.53 12.12
CA ASP A 15 -0.85 13.77 12.54
C ASP A 15 0.12 12.67 12.09
N VAL A 16 -0.40 11.51 11.65
CA VAL A 16 0.41 10.33 11.33
C VAL A 16 -0.01 9.68 10.02
N ILE A 17 0.97 9.40 9.17
CA ILE A 17 0.86 8.54 7.98
C ILE A 17 1.44 7.17 8.34
N VAL A 18 0.63 6.11 8.21
CA VAL A 18 1.10 4.73 8.44
C VAL A 18 1.51 4.10 7.11
N ARG A 19 2.71 3.51 7.07
CA ARG A 19 3.28 2.83 5.90
C ARG A 19 3.75 1.43 6.28
N GLY A 20 3.54 0.47 5.37
CA GLY A 20 4.02 -0.89 5.53
C GLY A 20 5.39 -1.07 4.88
N LEU A 21 6.31 -1.75 5.57
CA LEU A 21 7.57 -2.22 4.99
C LEU A 21 7.53 -3.74 4.86
N ARG A 22 7.75 -4.29 3.67
CA ARG A 22 7.81 -5.74 3.47
C ARG A 22 9.25 -6.22 3.51
N ALA A 23 10.13 -5.59 2.74
CA ALA A 23 11.54 -5.97 2.66
C ALA A 23 12.42 -4.73 2.75
N VAL A 24 13.72 -4.94 2.95
CA VAL A 24 14.74 -3.88 2.93
C VAL A 24 14.68 -3.07 1.63
N SER A 25 14.27 -3.68 0.52
CA SER A 25 14.12 -2.99 -0.77
C SER A 25 13.00 -1.93 -0.79
N ASP A 26 11.95 -2.08 0.04
CA ASP A 26 10.91 -1.04 0.15
C ASP A 26 11.43 0.17 0.96
N PHE A 27 12.42 -0.04 1.84
CA PHE A 27 12.88 0.96 2.81
C PHE A 27 13.43 2.21 2.15
N GLU A 28 14.29 2.08 1.13
CA GLU A 28 14.94 3.26 0.52
C GLU A 28 13.91 4.22 -0.09
N TYR A 29 12.95 3.69 -0.85
CA TYR A 29 11.88 4.48 -1.44
C TYR A 29 10.99 5.13 -0.38
N GLU A 30 10.55 4.35 0.60
CA GLU A 30 9.66 4.83 1.66
C GLU A 30 10.35 5.85 2.57
N PHE A 31 11.65 5.68 2.85
CA PHE A 31 12.44 6.59 3.65
C PHE A 31 12.61 7.95 2.95
N GLN A 32 12.92 7.94 1.64
CA GLN A 32 12.97 9.18 0.85
C GLN A 32 11.61 9.89 0.84
N MET A 33 10.51 9.16 0.69
CA MET A 33 9.17 9.73 0.73
C MET A 33 8.86 10.38 2.09
N ALA A 34 9.16 9.69 3.19
CA ALA A 34 8.97 10.20 4.55
C ALA A 34 9.80 11.47 4.81
N ALA A 35 11.07 11.50 4.38
CA ALA A 35 11.92 12.68 4.51
C ALA A 35 11.37 13.89 3.75
N ASN A 36 10.85 13.68 2.53
CA ASN A 36 10.21 14.73 1.74
C ASN A 36 8.92 15.23 2.41
N ASN A 37 8.06 14.32 2.88
CA ASN A 37 6.83 14.71 3.58
C ASN A 37 7.13 15.51 4.85
N LYS A 38 8.13 15.10 5.64
CA LYS A 38 8.57 15.81 6.85
C LYS A 38 9.05 17.23 6.53
N ARG A 39 9.77 17.41 5.42
CA ARG A 39 10.22 18.73 4.96
C ARG A 39 9.05 19.63 4.53
N LEU A 40 8.03 19.05 3.91
CA LEU A 40 6.85 19.77 3.44
C LEU A 40 5.91 20.17 4.59
N ASN A 41 5.71 19.29 5.57
CA ASN A 41 4.95 19.60 6.77
C ASN A 41 5.50 18.81 7.97
N PRO A 42 6.24 19.46 8.88
CA PRO A 42 6.88 18.79 10.00
C PRO A 42 5.91 18.31 11.08
N LYS A 43 4.63 18.71 11.05
CA LYS A 43 3.60 18.26 12.01
C LYS A 43 3.07 16.87 11.70
N VAL A 44 3.22 16.40 10.46
CA VAL A 44 2.76 15.07 10.04
C VAL A 44 3.95 14.11 10.08
N GLU A 45 3.87 13.11 10.96
CA GLU A 45 4.87 12.05 11.09
C GLU A 45 4.55 10.87 10.17
N THR A 46 5.58 10.09 9.81
CA THR A 46 5.40 8.82 9.11
C THR A 46 5.83 7.68 10.01
N CYS A 47 4.92 6.74 10.27
CA CYS A 47 5.17 5.53 11.07
C CYS A 47 5.26 4.31 10.15
N PHE A 48 6.32 3.52 10.31
CA PHE A 48 6.54 2.30 9.56
C PHE A 48 6.17 1.06 10.38
N LEU A 49 5.36 0.20 9.80
CA LEU A 49 5.01 -1.12 10.36
C LEU A 49 5.59 -2.21 9.46
N MET A 50 6.28 -3.17 10.06
CA MET A 50 6.79 -4.33 9.33
C MET A 50 5.64 -5.28 8.99
N ALA A 51 5.62 -5.77 7.75
CA ALA A 51 4.67 -6.81 7.36
C ALA A 51 4.94 -8.11 8.14
N SER A 52 3.89 -8.88 8.44
CA SER A 52 4.04 -10.23 8.97
C SER A 52 4.71 -11.14 7.94
N GLU A 53 5.39 -12.19 8.41
CA GLU A 53 6.06 -13.18 7.55
C GLU A 53 5.12 -13.76 6.49
N THR A 54 3.87 -14.04 6.87
CA THR A 54 2.83 -14.57 5.98
C THR A 54 2.42 -13.62 4.85
N ASN A 55 2.63 -12.32 5.03
CA ASN A 55 2.17 -11.28 4.10
C ASN A 55 3.31 -10.57 3.38
N GLN A 56 4.55 -10.82 3.79
CA GLN A 56 5.76 -10.16 3.27
C GLN A 56 5.92 -10.32 1.75
N PHE A 57 5.52 -11.48 1.21
CA PHE A 57 5.67 -11.82 -0.21
C PHE A 57 4.50 -11.36 -1.08
N ILE A 58 3.42 -10.85 -0.48
CA ILE A 58 2.21 -10.48 -1.22
C ILE A 58 2.43 -9.16 -1.95
N SER A 59 2.20 -9.20 -3.26
CA SER A 59 2.31 -8.07 -4.16
C SER A 59 1.04 -7.98 -5.01
N SER A 60 0.37 -6.82 -5.00
CA SER A 60 -0.79 -6.60 -5.87
C SER A 60 -0.46 -6.81 -7.35
N ARG A 61 0.79 -6.58 -7.77
CA ARG A 61 1.24 -6.86 -9.14
C ARG A 61 1.16 -8.35 -9.44
N PHE A 62 1.77 -9.19 -8.61
CA PHE A 62 1.78 -10.64 -8.80
C PHE A 62 0.39 -11.26 -8.64
N VAL A 63 -0.39 -10.82 -7.65
CA VAL A 63 -1.77 -11.31 -7.47
C VAL A 63 -2.60 -11.04 -8.72
N LYS A 64 -2.54 -9.83 -9.29
CA LYS A 64 -3.26 -9.49 -10.53
C LYS A 64 -2.74 -10.28 -11.74
N GLU A 65 -1.46 -10.61 -11.78
CA GLU A 65 -0.85 -11.37 -12.86
C GLU A 65 -1.26 -12.84 -12.82
N ILE A 66 -1.19 -13.48 -11.65
CA ILE A 66 -1.67 -14.85 -11.42
C ILE A 66 -3.16 -14.96 -11.78
N ASP A 67 -3.98 -14.02 -11.30
CA ASP A 67 -5.41 -13.99 -11.61
C ASP A 67 -5.67 -13.89 -13.12
N LYS A 68 -4.96 -13.00 -13.83
CA LYS A 68 -5.07 -12.86 -15.30
C LYS A 68 -4.69 -14.13 -16.05
N LEU A 69 -3.74 -14.89 -15.54
CA LEU A 69 -3.30 -16.16 -16.13
C LEU A 69 -4.19 -17.36 -15.71
N GLY A 70 -5.28 -17.12 -14.98
CA GLY A 70 -6.22 -18.16 -14.55
C GLY A 70 -5.82 -18.91 -13.28
N GLY A 71 -4.80 -18.44 -12.56
CA GLY A 71 -4.40 -19.01 -11.28
C GLY A 71 -5.37 -18.66 -10.14
N ASN A 72 -5.46 -19.53 -9.13
CA ASN A 72 -6.28 -19.28 -7.95
C ASN A 72 -5.58 -18.30 -7.00
N VAL A 73 -6.24 -17.16 -6.71
CA VAL A 73 -5.71 -16.13 -5.80
C VAL A 73 -6.48 -16.01 -4.47
N SER A 74 -7.36 -16.95 -4.15
CA SER A 74 -8.26 -16.87 -2.98
C SER A 74 -7.53 -16.78 -1.63
N SER A 75 -6.30 -17.27 -1.53
CA SER A 75 -5.47 -17.18 -0.32
C SER A 75 -4.74 -15.83 -0.16
N PHE A 76 -4.63 -15.03 -1.23
CA PHE A 76 -3.89 -13.76 -1.20
C PHE A 76 -4.78 -12.55 -0.93
N VAL A 77 -6.10 -12.69 -1.08
CA VAL A 77 -7.04 -11.57 -1.03
C VAL A 77 -8.28 -11.92 -0.22
N SER A 78 -8.98 -10.89 0.27
CA SER A 78 -10.26 -11.10 0.94
C SER A 78 -11.35 -11.57 -0.03
N PRO A 79 -12.41 -12.25 0.44
CA PRO A 79 -13.52 -12.69 -0.41
C PRO A 79 -14.18 -11.55 -1.20
N ARG A 80 -14.17 -10.32 -0.66
CA ARG A 80 -14.67 -9.14 -1.35
C ARG A 80 -13.84 -8.81 -2.59
N VAL A 81 -12.51 -8.84 -2.46
CA VAL A 81 -11.60 -8.54 -3.58
C VAL A 81 -11.68 -9.64 -4.64
N LEU A 82 -11.79 -10.90 -4.24
CA LEU A 82 -11.95 -12.02 -5.18
C LEU A 82 -13.18 -11.85 -6.09
N ARG A 83 -14.31 -11.42 -5.52
CA ARG A 83 -15.53 -11.11 -6.30
C ARG A 83 -15.31 -9.96 -7.28
N GLU A 84 -14.62 -8.90 -6.88
CA GLU A 84 -14.32 -7.78 -7.78
C GLU A 84 -13.36 -8.16 -8.90
N LEU A 85 -12.35 -9.00 -8.63
CA LEU A 85 -11.46 -9.53 -9.67
C LEU A 85 -12.23 -10.33 -10.72
N ALA A 86 -13.16 -11.19 -10.29
CA ALA A 86 -14.05 -11.91 -11.21
C ALA A 86 -14.91 -10.95 -12.05
N ARG A 87 -15.46 -9.89 -11.45
CA ARG A 87 -16.25 -8.88 -12.15
C ARG A 87 -15.44 -8.11 -13.19
N ILE A 88 -14.19 -7.78 -12.89
CA ILE A 88 -13.28 -7.05 -13.80
C ILE A 88 -12.90 -7.94 -14.99
N ARG A 89 -12.67 -9.23 -14.80
CA ARG A 89 -12.32 -10.18 -15.87
C ARG A 89 -13.46 -10.46 -16.85
N ALA A 90 -14.71 -10.33 -16.39
CA ALA A 90 -15.90 -10.52 -17.20
C ALA A 90 -16.26 -9.29 -18.08
N LYS A 91 -15.54 -8.18 -17.91
CA LYS A 91 -15.61 -7.01 -18.80
C LYS A 91 -14.51 -7.07 -19.85
#